data_AF-A0A536HSU2-F1
#
_entry.id   AF-A0A536HSU2-F1
#
_cell.length_a   1.000
_cell.length_b   1.000
_cell.length_c   1.000
_cell.angle_alpha   90.00
_cell.angle_beta   90.00
_cell.angle_gamma   90.00
#
_symmetry.space_group_name_H-M   'P 1'
#
loop_
_entity.id
_entity.type
_entity.pdbx_description
1 polymer ?
#
loop_
_entity_poly.entity_id
_entity_poly.type
_entity_poly.pdbx_seq_one_letter_code
_entity_poly.pdbx_strand_id
1 'polypeptide(L)'
;MRTEPTAPSGSIAEPRTAQPNIGLELVRATEAAALSAGRWMGNMDRDGIRLTASSAMREALAGVHMSGTILIGEEGTSSALSIGQRIGDGMGEQWEVALKPIDGSTLVAKGLPNAVSVIATAEPGSLVKAPVGLYAEKIAVGPDARGS
;
A
#
# COMPACT_ATOMS: atom_id res chain seq x y z
N MET A 1 66.07 -6.53 10.35
CA MET A 1 65.21 -5.87 9.35
C MET A 1 63.77 -6.23 9.70
N ARG A 2 63.05 -5.38 10.44
CA ARG A 2 61.67 -5.62 10.87
C ARG A 2 60.73 -5.07 9.79
N THR A 3 59.86 -5.91 9.24
CA THR A 3 58.80 -5.50 8.32
C THR A 3 57.64 -4.92 9.13
N GLU A 4 57.22 -3.70 8.82
CA GLU A 4 56.04 -3.09 9.43
C GLU A 4 54.74 -3.74 8.91
N PRO A 5 53.66 -3.82 9.72
CA PRO A 5 52.39 -4.34 9.26
C PRO A 5 51.62 -3.28 8.46
N THR A 6 51.24 -3.60 7.23
CA THR A 6 50.37 -2.77 6.40
C THR A 6 48.96 -2.72 7.00
N ALA A 7 48.46 -1.53 7.31
CA ALA A 7 47.10 -1.34 7.82
C ALA A 7 46.06 -1.72 6.76
N PRO A 8 44.92 -2.35 7.13
CA PRO A 8 43.84 -2.62 6.19
C PRO A 8 43.22 -1.30 5.74
N SER A 9 43.24 -1.06 4.44
CA SER A 9 42.53 0.04 3.79
C SER A 9 41.02 -0.19 3.91
N GLY A 10 40.42 0.26 5.01
CA GLY A 10 38.98 0.31 5.16
C GLY A 10 38.42 1.37 4.23
N SER A 11 37.70 0.96 3.18
CA SER A 11 36.85 1.88 2.43
C SER A 11 35.81 2.44 3.39
N ILE A 12 35.78 3.75 3.54
CA ILE A 12 34.66 4.43 4.21
C ILE A 12 33.42 4.05 3.41
N ALA A 13 32.51 3.28 4.02
CA ALA A 13 31.23 2.97 3.39
C ALA A 13 30.60 4.30 2.98
N GLU A 14 30.24 4.43 1.70
CA GLU A 14 29.57 5.64 1.21
C GLU A 14 28.41 5.97 2.14
N PRO A 15 28.21 7.25 2.50
CA PRO A 15 27.09 7.63 3.34
C PRO A 15 25.83 7.09 2.69
N ARG A 16 25.14 6.17 3.38
CA ARG A 16 23.85 5.68 2.94
C ARG A 16 22.94 6.90 2.86
N THR A 17 22.78 7.45 1.66
CA THR A 17 21.76 8.46 1.37
C THR A 17 20.48 7.86 1.89
N ALA A 18 19.86 8.47 2.90
CA ALA A 18 18.67 7.93 3.53
C ALA A 18 17.56 7.90 2.46
N GLN A 19 17.41 6.76 1.81
CA GLN A 19 16.31 6.55 0.89
C GLN A 19 15.03 6.53 1.73
N PRO A 20 13.97 7.25 1.34
CA PRO A 20 12.69 7.21 2.02
C PRO A 20 12.24 5.77 2.20
N ASN A 21 11.94 5.38 3.44
CA ASN A 21 11.40 4.04 3.71
C ASN A 21 9.97 4.01 3.20
N ILE A 22 9.75 3.38 2.04
CA ILE A 22 8.43 3.24 1.42
C ILE A 22 7.39 2.69 2.40
N GLY A 23 7.77 1.80 3.31
CA GLY A 23 6.85 1.27 4.33
C GLY A 23 6.23 2.36 5.21
N LEU A 24 6.99 3.39 5.59
CA LEU A 24 6.46 4.52 6.36
C LEU A 24 5.60 5.46 5.51
N GLU A 25 5.87 5.56 4.22
CA GLU A 25 5.02 6.28 3.27
C GLU A 25 3.66 5.57 3.10
N LEU A 26 3.67 4.24 3.01
CA LEU A 26 2.45 3.43 2.91
C LEU A 26 1.59 3.53 4.18
N VAL A 27 2.21 3.58 5.37
CA VAL A 27 1.48 3.84 6.62
C VAL A 27 0.71 5.15 6.52
N ARG A 28 1.36 6.24 6.10
CA ARG A 28 0.70 7.54 5.92
C ARG A 28 -0.47 7.49 4.93
N ALA A 29 -0.33 6.75 3.84
CA ALA A 29 -1.40 6.58 2.87
C ALA A 29 -2.64 5.90 3.49
N THR A 30 -2.44 4.86 4.30
CA THR A 30 -3.55 4.18 5.02
C THR A 30 -4.16 5.05 6.10
N GLU A 31 -3.36 5.83 6.84
CA GLU A 31 -3.84 6.78 7.84
C GLU A 31 -4.69 7.89 7.21
N ALA A 32 -4.21 8.49 6.12
CA ALA A 32 -4.93 9.53 5.40
C ALA A 32 -6.32 9.04 4.95
N ALA A 33 -6.40 7.85 4.37
CA ALA A 33 -7.65 7.23 3.95
C ALA A 33 -8.59 6.92 5.12
N ALA A 34 -8.06 6.30 6.18
CA ALA A 34 -8.83 5.93 7.38
C ALA A 34 -9.38 7.17 8.10
N LEU A 35 -8.58 8.22 8.27
CA LEU A 35 -9.01 9.48 8.89
C LEU A 35 -10.01 10.22 8.02
N SER A 36 -9.87 10.19 6.69
CA SER A 36 -10.82 10.79 5.76
C SER A 36 -12.20 10.11 5.88
N ALA A 37 -12.22 8.78 5.80
CA ALA A 37 -13.44 7.97 5.92
C ALA A 37 -14.07 8.02 7.31
N GLY A 38 -13.27 7.98 8.38
CA GLY A 38 -13.76 7.93 9.76
C GLY A 38 -14.62 9.14 10.14
N ARG A 39 -14.40 10.30 9.50
CA ARG A 39 -15.23 11.50 9.68
C ARG A 39 -16.66 11.36 9.17
N TRP A 40 -16.91 10.37 8.32
CA TRP A 40 -18.20 10.08 7.70
C TRP A 40 -18.94 8.95 8.43
N MET A 41 -18.42 8.47 9.57
CA MET A 41 -19.02 7.36 10.31
C MET A 41 -20.47 7.65 10.68
N GLY A 42 -21.37 6.71 10.37
CA GLY A 42 -22.80 6.79 10.69
C GLY A 42 -23.62 7.70 9.77
N ASN A 43 -23.05 8.23 8.69
CA ASN A 43 -23.76 9.16 7.79
C ASN A 43 -24.60 8.48 6.69
N MET A 44 -24.57 7.14 6.61
CA MET A 44 -25.27 6.32 5.61
C MET A 44 -24.86 6.54 4.14
N ASP A 45 -23.79 7.29 3.85
CA ASP A 45 -23.28 7.55 2.50
C ASP A 45 -22.02 6.74 2.19
N ARG A 46 -22.23 5.49 1.78
CA ARG A 46 -21.16 4.56 1.40
C ARG A 46 -20.30 5.09 0.24
N ASP A 47 -20.91 5.72 -0.77
CA ASP A 47 -20.20 6.07 -1.99
C ASP A 47 -19.35 7.33 -1.78
N GLY A 48 -19.86 8.30 -0.99
CA GLY A 48 -19.07 9.42 -0.49
C GLY A 48 -17.88 8.99 0.36
N ILE A 49 -18.05 7.99 1.23
CA ILE A 49 -16.96 7.39 2.02
C ILE A 49 -15.87 6.80 1.12
N ARG A 50 -16.26 6.06 0.08
CA ARG A 50 -15.30 5.47 -0.87
C ARG A 50 -14.54 6.55 -1.63
N LEU A 51 -15.24 7.57 -2.10
CA LEU A 51 -14.64 8.68 -2.83
C LEU A 51 -13.63 9.43 -1.96
N THR A 52 -14.02 9.85 -0.76
CA THR A 52 -13.15 10.65 0.12
C THR A 52 -11.92 9.88 0.60
N ALA A 53 -12.04 8.58 0.84
CA ALA A 53 -10.90 7.73 1.18
C ALA A 53 -9.96 7.52 0.00
N SER A 54 -10.51 7.26 -1.20
CA SER A 54 -9.73 7.06 -2.42
C SER A 54 -8.93 8.31 -2.78
N SER A 55 -9.55 9.49 -2.71
CA SER A 55 -8.87 10.77 -2.93
C SER A 55 -7.73 11.00 -1.94
N ALA A 56 -7.97 10.81 -0.63
CA ALA A 56 -6.96 11.00 0.41
C ALA A 56 -5.77 10.04 0.25
N MET A 57 -6.03 8.76 -0.03
CA MET A 57 -4.97 7.78 -0.29
C MET A 57 -4.17 8.15 -1.54
N ARG A 58 -4.84 8.53 -2.62
CA ARG A 58 -4.19 8.91 -3.89
C ARG A 58 -3.27 10.12 -3.71
N GLU A 59 -3.72 11.13 -2.98
CA GLU A 59 -2.93 12.32 -2.69
C GLU A 59 -1.70 11.98 -1.86
N ALA A 60 -1.87 11.19 -0.80
CA ALA A 60 -0.75 10.74 0.04
C ALA A 60 0.29 9.94 -0.75
N LEU A 61 -0.14 9.15 -1.74
CA LEU A 61 0.74 8.34 -2.59
C LEU A 61 1.41 9.14 -3.72
N ALA A 62 0.96 10.36 -4.03
CA ALA A 62 1.45 11.11 -5.20
C ALA A 62 2.93 11.54 -5.07
N GLY A 63 3.40 11.80 -3.85
CA GLY A 63 4.77 12.24 -3.57
C GLY A 63 5.73 11.12 -3.15
N VAL A 64 5.29 9.86 -3.15
CA VAL A 64 6.10 8.74 -2.70
C VAL A 64 7.12 8.39 -3.78
N HIS A 65 8.39 8.24 -3.40
CA HIS A 65 9.48 7.88 -4.31
C HIS A 65 9.39 6.41 -4.75
N MET A 66 8.50 6.14 -5.70
CA MET A 66 8.19 4.80 -6.19
C MET A 66 7.57 4.84 -7.60
N SER A 67 7.73 3.74 -8.34
CA SER A 67 7.04 3.49 -9.61
C SER A 67 6.01 2.37 -9.45
N GLY A 68 4.87 2.69 -8.84
CA GLY A 68 3.83 1.70 -8.51
C GLY A 68 2.84 1.45 -9.64
N THR A 69 2.47 0.20 -9.88
CA THR A 69 1.34 -0.20 -10.75
C THR A 69 0.26 -0.87 -9.91
N ILE A 70 -0.97 -0.35 -9.97
CA ILE A 70 -2.11 -0.96 -9.28
C ILE A 70 -2.57 -2.19 -10.06
N LEU A 71 -2.45 -3.36 -9.43
CA LEU A 71 -2.97 -4.63 -9.95
C LEU A 71 -4.29 -5.04 -9.30
N ILE A 72 -4.49 -4.65 -8.05
CA ILE A 72 -5.73 -4.85 -7.30
C ILE A 72 -6.12 -3.48 -6.73
N GLY A 73 -7.27 -2.96 -7.12
CA GLY A 73 -7.68 -1.60 -6.78
C GLY A 73 -9.19 -1.45 -6.61
N GLU A 74 -9.63 -0.19 -6.58
CA GLU A 74 -11.05 0.13 -6.50
C GLU A 74 -11.81 -0.31 -7.75
N GLU A 75 -13.04 -0.77 -7.55
CA GLU A 75 -13.96 -1.06 -8.65
C GLU A 75 -14.45 0.24 -9.30
N GLY A 76 -14.58 0.22 -10.63
CA GLY A 76 -14.99 1.38 -11.43
C GLY A 76 -13.83 2.06 -12.15
N THR A 77 -14.01 2.33 -13.44
CA THR A 77 -12.96 2.83 -14.35
C THR A 77 -12.63 4.31 -14.16
N SER A 78 -13.42 5.06 -13.38
CA SER A 78 -13.23 6.48 -13.11
C SER A 78 -12.44 6.77 -11.83
N SER A 79 -12.16 5.75 -11.01
CA SER A 79 -11.39 5.94 -9.78
C SER A 79 -9.91 6.14 -10.09
N ALA A 80 -9.29 7.14 -9.45
CA ALA A 80 -7.85 7.36 -9.52
C ALA A 80 -7.04 6.17 -8.95
N LEU A 81 -7.67 5.25 -8.23
CA LEU A 81 -7.03 4.05 -7.68
C LEU A 81 -7.57 2.76 -8.33
N SER A 82 -7.96 2.84 -9.60
CA SER A 82 -8.39 1.70 -10.41
C SER A 82 -7.21 0.86 -10.93
N ILE A 83 -7.50 -0.37 -11.35
CA ILE A 83 -6.51 -1.31 -11.91
C ILE A 83 -5.84 -0.70 -13.15
N GLY A 84 -4.51 -0.85 -13.23
CA GLY A 84 -3.67 -0.32 -14.30
C GLY A 84 -3.17 1.11 -14.06
N GLN A 85 -3.71 1.83 -13.07
CA GLN A 85 -3.23 3.17 -12.74
C GLN A 85 -1.84 3.13 -12.09
N ARG A 86 -1.07 4.20 -12.34
CA ARG A 86 0.24 4.44 -11.74
C ARG A 86 0.13 5.32 -10.48
N ILE A 87 0.95 5.02 -9.49
CA ILE A 87 1.09 5.80 -8.24
C ILE A 87 2.57 6.02 -7.89
N GLY A 88 2.83 6.97 -6.99
CA GLY A 88 4.16 7.49 -6.72
C GLY A 88 4.56 8.61 -7.68
N ASP A 89 5.75 9.16 -7.45
CA ASP A 89 6.38 10.17 -8.31
C ASP A 89 6.90 9.60 -9.65
N GLY A 90 6.82 8.28 -9.82
CA GLY A 90 7.27 7.56 -11.01
C GLY A 90 8.78 7.27 -11.02
N MET A 91 9.50 7.71 -10.00
CA MET A 91 10.92 7.47 -9.80
C MET A 91 11.12 6.29 -8.83
N GLY A 92 12.37 5.83 -8.68
CA GLY A 92 12.68 4.73 -7.76
C GLY A 92 12.25 3.35 -8.27
N GLU A 93 12.14 2.40 -7.34
CA GLU A 93 11.88 0.99 -7.65
C GLU A 93 10.47 0.74 -8.19
N GLN A 94 10.33 -0.30 -9.01
CA GLN A 94 9.04 -0.73 -9.54
C GLN A 94 8.31 -1.61 -8.54
N TRP A 95 7.03 -1.31 -8.33
CA TRP A 95 6.20 -2.05 -7.39
C TRP A 95 4.89 -2.48 -8.04
N GLU A 96 4.47 -3.71 -7.76
CA GLU A 96 3.08 -4.12 -7.91
C GLU A 96 2.31 -3.74 -6.64
N VAL A 97 1.12 -3.18 -6.83
CA VAL A 97 0.34 -2.59 -5.74
C VAL A 97 -1.03 -3.24 -5.68
N ALA A 98 -1.40 -3.70 -4.48
CA ALA A 98 -2.76 -4.06 -4.12
C ALA A 98 -3.24 -3.10 -3.02
N LEU A 99 -4.40 -2.49 -3.22
CA LEU A 99 -4.93 -1.54 -2.24
C LEU A 99 -6.45 -1.59 -2.13
N LYS A 100 -6.93 -1.14 -0.97
CA LYS A 100 -8.31 -0.83 -0.71
C LYS A 100 -8.34 0.39 0.22
N PRO A 101 -8.68 1.59 -0.28
CA PRO A 101 -8.68 2.80 0.55
C PRO A 101 -9.52 2.62 1.81
N ILE A 102 -10.70 2.00 1.67
CA ILE A 102 -11.49 1.45 2.78
C ILE A 102 -12.15 0.14 2.34
N ASP A 103 -11.79 -0.95 3.01
CA ASP A 103 -12.63 -2.13 3.07
C ASP A 103 -13.69 -1.96 4.16
N GLY A 104 -14.93 -2.31 3.84
CA GLY A 104 -16.06 -2.10 4.74
C GLY A 104 -16.63 -0.68 4.74
N SER A 105 -16.67 0.03 3.61
CA SER A 105 -17.33 1.35 3.50
C SER A 105 -18.79 1.35 3.99
N THR A 106 -19.53 0.26 3.77
CA THR A 106 -20.88 0.07 4.35
C THR A 106 -20.87 0.00 5.88
N LEU A 107 -19.81 -0.55 6.48
CA LEU A 107 -19.66 -0.61 7.94
C LEU A 107 -19.41 0.80 8.49
N VAL A 108 -18.54 1.58 7.85
CA VAL A 108 -18.32 2.99 8.20
C VAL A 108 -19.62 3.78 8.11
N ALA A 109 -20.35 3.66 6.99
CA ALA A 109 -21.63 4.35 6.78
C ALA A 109 -22.66 4.05 7.88
N LYS A 110 -22.62 2.85 8.45
CA LYS A 110 -23.51 2.39 9.53
C LYS A 110 -22.95 2.54 10.95
N GLY A 111 -21.72 3.01 11.11
CA GLY A 111 -21.05 3.09 12.41
C GLY A 111 -20.73 1.72 13.04
N LEU A 112 -20.45 0.72 12.21
CA LEU A 112 -20.13 -0.65 12.63
C LEU A 112 -18.60 -0.88 12.66
N PRO A 113 -18.11 -1.78 13.54
CA PRO A 113 -16.69 -2.09 13.64
C PRO A 113 -16.14 -2.82 12.40
N ASN A 114 -14.81 -2.99 12.36
CA ASN A 114 -14.04 -3.80 11.39
C ASN A 114 -13.84 -3.20 10.00
N ALA A 115 -14.15 -1.93 9.77
CA ALA A 115 -13.67 -1.23 8.57
C ALA A 115 -12.15 -0.98 8.67
N VAL A 116 -11.43 -1.13 7.56
CA VAL A 116 -9.96 -1.02 7.53
C VAL A 116 -9.46 -0.40 6.22
N SER A 117 -8.38 0.38 6.29
CA SER A 117 -7.64 0.83 5.11
C SER A 117 -6.43 -0.07 4.88
N VAL A 118 -6.21 -0.54 3.66
CA VAL A 118 -5.18 -1.54 3.35
C VAL A 118 -4.42 -1.16 2.09
N ILE A 119 -3.09 -1.32 2.14
CA ILE A 119 -2.20 -1.29 0.99
C ILE A 119 -1.12 -2.35 1.17
N ALA A 120 -0.74 -2.99 0.06
CA ALA A 120 0.35 -3.94 -0.01
C ALA A 120 1.14 -3.69 -1.30
N THR A 121 2.46 -3.77 -1.19
CA THR A 121 3.39 -3.65 -2.31
C THR A 121 4.25 -4.91 -2.41
N ALA A 122 4.57 -5.32 -3.63
CA ALA A 122 5.48 -6.43 -3.86
C ALA A 122 6.34 -6.18 -5.12
N GLU A 123 7.44 -6.91 -5.23
CA GLU A 123 8.26 -6.92 -6.43
C GLU A 123 7.44 -7.37 -7.65
N PRO A 124 7.76 -6.92 -8.87
CA PRO A 124 7.07 -7.33 -10.09
C PRO A 124 6.95 -8.85 -10.26
N GLY A 125 5.75 -9.33 -10.58
CA GLY A 125 5.44 -10.76 -10.72
C GLY A 125 5.03 -11.47 -9.43
N SER A 126 4.97 -10.78 -8.29
CA SER A 126 4.66 -11.40 -6.99
C SER A 126 3.17 -11.43 -6.67
N LEU A 127 2.38 -10.48 -7.17
CA LEU A 127 0.94 -10.44 -6.91
C LEU A 127 0.16 -11.23 -7.97
N VAL A 128 -0.74 -12.10 -7.49
CA VAL A 128 -1.66 -12.83 -8.38
C VAL A 128 -2.67 -11.85 -8.97
N LYS A 129 -2.71 -11.78 -10.31
CA LYS A 129 -3.71 -11.03 -11.06
C LYS A 129 -5.04 -11.77 -11.01
N ALA A 130 -5.85 -11.48 -10.01
CA ALA A 130 -7.19 -12.05 -9.89
C ALA A 130 -8.14 -11.44 -10.93
N PRO A 131 -9.04 -12.23 -11.55
CA PRO A 131 -10.10 -11.68 -12.37
C PRO A 131 -11.04 -10.82 -11.51
N VAL A 132 -11.51 -9.71 -12.09
CA VAL A 132 -12.41 -8.78 -11.40
C VAL A 132 -13.80 -9.42 -11.23
N GLY A 133 -14.41 -9.24 -10.06
CA GLY A 133 -15.80 -9.62 -9.81
C GLY A 133 -16.04 -11.11 -9.52
N LEU A 134 -14.99 -11.88 -9.21
CA LEU A 134 -15.13 -13.28 -8.80
C LEU A 134 -15.15 -13.43 -7.27
N TYR A 135 -15.97 -14.37 -6.82
CA TYR A 135 -15.91 -14.88 -5.45
C TYR A 135 -14.81 -15.91 -5.31
N ALA A 136 -14.20 -15.97 -4.13
CA ALA A 136 -13.20 -16.97 -3.78
C ALA A 136 -13.56 -17.60 -2.44
N GLU A 137 -13.52 -18.93 -2.38
CA GLU A 137 -13.49 -19.65 -1.13
C GLU A 137 -12.11 -19.47 -0.49
N LYS A 138 -12.06 -19.09 0.78
CA LYS A 138 -10.81 -18.78 1.50
C LYS A 138 -10.76 -19.51 2.82
N ILE A 139 -9.64 -20.17 3.08
CA ILE A 139 -9.22 -20.62 4.40
C ILE A 139 -7.91 -19.91 4.74
N ALA A 140 -7.86 -19.27 5.91
CA ALA A 140 -6.66 -18.60 6.41
C ALA A 140 -6.34 -19.15 7.79
N VAL A 141 -5.08 -19.54 8.00
CA VAL A 141 -4.60 -20.15 9.23
C VAL A 141 -3.32 -19.47 9.71
N GLY A 142 -3.04 -19.57 11.01
CA GLY A 142 -1.78 -19.11 11.58
C GLY A 142 -0.57 -19.97 11.16
N PRO A 143 0.66 -19.55 11.49
CA PRO A 143 1.88 -20.26 11.10
C PRO A 143 1.90 -21.74 11.50
N ASP A 144 1.34 -22.09 12.65
CA ASP A 144 1.37 -23.44 13.22
C ASP A 144 0.56 -24.47 12.41
N ALA A 145 -0.33 -24.03 11.53
CA ALA A 145 -1.17 -24.89 10.68
C ALA A 145 -0.84 -24.75 9.18
N ARG A 146 0.30 -24.14 8.83
CA ARG A 146 0.70 -23.95 7.43
C ARG A 146 0.96 -25.31 6.75
N GLY A 147 0.12 -25.67 5.79
CA GLY A 147 0.25 -26.88 4.96
C GLY A 147 -0.23 -28.17 5.64
N SER A 148 -0.93 -28.05 6.77
CA SER A 148 -1.55 -29.17 7.51
C SER A 148 -2.90 -29.58 6.94
#